data_AF-A0A4Y7QGH1-F1
#
_entry.id   AF-A0A4Y7QGH1-F1
#
_cell.length_a   1.000
_cell.length_b   1.000
_cell.length_c   1.000
_cell.angle_alpha   90.00
_cell.angle_beta   90.00
_cell.angle_gamma   90.00
#
_symmetry.space_group_name_H-M   'P 1'
#
loop_
_entity.id
_entity.type
_entity.pdbx_description
1 polymer ?
#
loop_
_entity_poly.entity_id
_entity_poly.type
_entity_poly.pdbx_seq_one_letter_code
_entity_poly.pdbx_strand_id
1 'polypeptide(L)'
;MFCLVENPRPIGAFLILSSGSCSALPSSIDPKGISKVLDVAAGSLAWTLDLARTPGISTRLCPESNDPIRLYGCDISSAQFPPEEITSELGITVFVHDITTPFPEEMKRTFDLVNMRLLVLALSEQGRLHQNLMKVHVEPGGLLLIYEADTRYVRSSGKQAARKFEARVPLDENASDWMSRTNAVMQRSCMDVNGFIPESVLQIACLLC
;
A
#
# COMPACT_ATOMS: atom_id res chain seq x y z
N MET A 1 11.20 12.13 -5.36
CA MET A 1 11.73 12.65 -4.08
C MET A 1 11.28 11.70 -3.00
N PHE A 2 12.19 10.89 -2.47
CA PHE A 2 11.90 9.94 -1.38
C PHE A 2 11.84 10.75 -0.08
N CYS A 3 10.76 10.59 0.69
CA CYS A 3 10.67 11.16 2.03
C CYS A 3 10.69 9.98 3.01
N LEU A 4 11.84 9.75 3.62
CA LEU A 4 11.95 8.89 4.80
C LEU A 4 11.45 9.70 5.98
N VAL A 5 10.36 9.27 6.60
CA VAL A 5 9.95 9.80 7.90
C VAL A 5 10.47 8.83 8.96
N GLU A 6 11.66 9.09 9.48
CA GLU A 6 12.18 8.39 10.65
C GLU A 6 11.48 8.95 11.90
N ASN A 7 10.76 8.10 12.64
CA ASN A 7 10.09 8.48 13.87
C ASN A 7 10.86 7.88 15.07
N PRO A 8 11.27 8.67 16.09
CA PRO A 8 12.24 8.21 17.09
C PRO A 8 11.65 7.43 18.28
N ARG A 9 10.67 6.52 18.09
CA ARG A 9 10.08 5.62 19.12
C ARG A 9 9.57 4.30 18.50
N PRO A 10 9.36 3.20 19.27
CA PRO A 10 9.81 1.82 18.96
C PRO A 10 9.02 1.05 17.89
N ILE A 11 8.19 1.73 17.10
CA ILE A 11 7.44 1.14 15.98
C ILE A 11 8.09 1.66 14.71
N GLY A 12 8.91 0.83 14.07
CA GLY A 12 9.58 1.17 12.80
C GLY A 12 8.61 1.20 11.63
N ALA A 13 7.71 2.18 11.58
CA ALA A 13 6.86 2.40 10.41
C ALA A 13 7.67 3.12 9.32
N PHE A 14 8.11 2.38 8.30
CA PHE A 14 8.83 2.93 7.15
C PHE A 14 7.89 3.15 5.97
N LEU A 15 7.50 4.40 5.74
CA LEU A 15 6.80 4.81 4.53
C LEU A 15 7.78 4.88 3.36
N ILE A 16 7.54 4.09 2.30
CA ILE A 16 8.37 4.13 1.08
C ILE A 16 7.52 4.42 -0.16
N LEU A 17 7.75 5.60 -0.74
CA LEU A 17 7.14 6.03 -2.00
C LEU A 17 8.02 5.62 -3.19
N SER A 18 7.59 4.62 -3.96
CA SER A 18 8.28 4.25 -5.21
C SER A 18 7.69 4.97 -6.40
N SER A 19 8.51 5.79 -7.07
CA SER A 19 8.30 6.16 -8.47
C SER A 19 9.11 5.20 -9.35
N GLY A 20 8.46 4.21 -9.95
CA GLY A 20 8.99 3.52 -11.14
C GLY A 20 10.02 2.39 -10.94
N SER A 21 10.14 1.78 -9.76
CA SER A 21 10.91 0.53 -9.64
C SER A 21 10.02 -0.69 -9.96
N CYS A 22 10.51 -1.61 -10.81
CA CYS A 22 9.86 -2.90 -11.11
C CYS A 22 10.02 -3.95 -10.01
N SER A 23 10.61 -3.60 -8.86
CA SER A 23 10.77 -4.51 -7.72
C SER A 23 9.59 -4.38 -6.76
N ALA A 24 9.06 -5.52 -6.29
CA ALA A 24 7.99 -5.56 -5.29
C ALA A 24 8.42 -4.96 -3.95
N LEU A 25 9.70 -5.11 -3.59
CA LEU A 25 10.30 -4.48 -2.42
C LEU A 25 11.20 -3.31 -2.82
N PRO A 26 11.15 -2.18 -2.10
CA PRO A 26 12.14 -1.13 -2.21
C PRO A 26 13.55 -1.63 -1.86
N SER A 27 14.57 -1.05 -2.50
CA SER A 27 15.97 -1.46 -2.27
C SER A 27 16.48 -1.21 -0.85
N SER A 28 15.77 -0.40 -0.05
CA SER A 28 16.09 -0.15 1.35
C SER A 28 15.59 -1.23 2.30
N ILE A 29 14.79 -2.19 1.81
CA ILE A 29 14.29 -3.31 2.61
C ILE A 29 15.09 -4.55 2.23
N ASP A 30 15.78 -5.13 3.22
CA ASP A 30 16.36 -6.46 3.08
C ASP A 30 15.24 -7.51 3.26
N PRO A 31 14.98 -8.37 2.27
CA PRO A 31 14.01 -9.45 2.42
C PRO A 31 14.40 -10.48 3.49
N LYS A 32 15.67 -10.53 3.92
CA LYS A 32 16.11 -11.41 5.02
C LYS A 32 15.45 -10.99 6.33
N GLY A 33 14.91 -11.98 7.05
CA GLY A 33 14.22 -11.75 8.33
C GLY A 33 12.72 -11.46 8.21
N ILE A 34 12.21 -11.19 7.01
CA ILE A 34 10.76 -11.09 6.76
C ILE A 34 10.20 -12.49 6.59
N SER A 35 9.34 -12.95 7.50
CA SER A 35 8.81 -14.33 7.52
C SER A 35 7.32 -14.41 7.26
N LYS A 36 6.54 -13.38 7.63
CA LYS A 36 5.10 -13.29 7.34
C LYS A 36 4.77 -11.95 6.70
N VAL A 37 4.16 -12.02 5.51
CA VAL A 37 3.77 -10.85 4.72
C VAL A 37 2.27 -10.84 4.52
N LEU A 38 1.63 -9.69 4.68
CA LEU A 38 0.21 -9.48 4.35
C LEU A 38 0.06 -8.38 3.29
N ASP A 39 -0.60 -8.69 2.19
CA ASP A 39 -1.06 -7.75 1.16
C ASP A 39 -2.55 -7.44 1.41
N VAL A 40 -2.88 -6.22 1.80
CA VAL A 40 -4.26 -5.80 2.10
C VAL A 40 -4.87 -5.05 0.92
N ALA A 41 -6.15 -5.30 0.65
CA ALA A 41 -6.83 -4.85 -0.57
C ALA A 41 -6.06 -5.31 -1.83
N ALA A 42 -5.70 -6.58 -1.83
CA ALA A 42 -4.72 -7.15 -2.76
C ALA A 42 -5.25 -7.33 -4.19
N GLY A 43 -6.57 -7.22 -4.43
CA GLY A 43 -7.20 -7.37 -5.74
C GLY A 43 -6.78 -8.67 -6.43
N SER A 44 -6.05 -8.55 -7.53
CA SER A 44 -5.52 -9.70 -8.29
C SER A 44 -4.24 -10.33 -7.76
N LEU A 45 -3.78 -9.91 -6.57
CA LEU A 45 -2.51 -10.30 -5.96
C LEU A 45 -1.28 -9.92 -6.79
N ALA A 46 -1.39 -8.98 -7.74
CA ALA A 46 -0.29 -8.63 -8.64
C ALA A 46 1.01 -8.32 -7.88
N TRP A 47 0.92 -7.57 -6.77
CA TRP A 47 2.08 -7.29 -5.93
C TRP A 47 2.62 -8.53 -5.23
N THR A 48 1.76 -9.33 -4.61
CA THR A 48 2.17 -10.57 -3.93
C THR A 48 2.83 -11.57 -4.90
N LEU A 49 2.34 -11.67 -6.13
CA LEU A 49 2.92 -12.51 -7.18
C LEU A 49 4.30 -12.00 -7.61
N ASP A 50 4.48 -10.69 -7.73
CA ASP A 50 5.78 -10.09 -8.02
C ASP A 50 6.76 -10.26 -6.84
N LEU A 51 6.27 -10.15 -5.61
CA LEU A 51 7.06 -10.43 -4.40
C LEU A 51 7.53 -11.89 -4.39
N ALA A 52 6.63 -12.84 -4.67
CA ALA A 52 6.96 -14.27 -4.72
C ALA A 52 8.08 -14.59 -5.73
N ARG A 53 8.20 -13.80 -6.80
CA ARG A 53 9.24 -13.93 -7.84
C ARG A 53 10.54 -13.19 -7.50
N THR A 54 10.55 -12.38 -6.45
CA THR A 54 11.72 -11.59 -6.07
C THR A 54 12.86 -12.53 -5.65
N PRO A 55 14.10 -12.35 -6.18
CA PRO A 55 15.26 -13.13 -5.76
C PRO A 55 15.45 -13.06 -4.24
N GLY A 56 15.60 -14.21 -3.60
CA GLY A 56 15.70 -14.34 -2.13
C GLY A 56 14.36 -14.56 -1.42
N ILE A 57 13.23 -14.17 -2.02
CA ILE A 57 11.90 -14.59 -1.57
C ILE A 57 11.54 -15.94 -2.19
N SER A 58 11.72 -16.08 -3.51
CA SER A 58 11.35 -17.30 -4.24
C SER A 58 11.99 -18.58 -3.67
N THR A 59 13.24 -18.50 -3.22
CA THR A 59 13.96 -19.63 -2.58
C THR A 59 13.41 -20.01 -1.21
N ARG A 60 12.67 -19.11 -0.56
CA ARG A 60 12.10 -19.28 0.78
C ARG A 60 10.64 -19.75 0.76
N LEU A 61 10.02 -19.82 -0.42
CA LEU A 61 8.67 -20.37 -0.62
C LEU A 61 8.67 -21.90 -0.63
N CYS A 62 9.82 -22.54 -0.87
CA CYS A 62 9.94 -24.00 -0.81
C CYS A 62 9.69 -24.51 0.63
N PRO A 63 8.90 -25.57 0.82
CA PRO A 63 8.65 -26.19 2.13
C PRO A 63 9.93 -26.63 2.85
N GLU A 64 10.99 -26.95 2.11
CA GLU A 64 12.28 -27.41 2.63
C GLU A 64 13.24 -26.25 2.99
N SER A 65 12.79 -25.00 2.84
CA SER A 65 13.59 -23.84 3.25
C SER A 65 13.85 -23.84 4.75
N ASN A 66 15.10 -23.63 5.14
CA ASN A 66 15.49 -23.42 6.55
C ASN A 66 15.07 -22.04 7.10
N ASP A 67 14.58 -21.16 6.24
CA ASP A 67 14.07 -19.83 6.58
C ASP A 67 12.81 -19.56 5.71
N PRO A 68 11.67 -20.16 6.05
CA PRO A 68 10.48 -20.10 5.20
C PRO A 68 9.78 -18.74 5.30
N ILE A 69 9.21 -18.29 4.18
CA ILE A 69 8.35 -17.10 4.13
C ILE A 69 6.90 -17.50 3.81
N ARG A 70 5.94 -16.86 4.47
CA ARG A 70 4.51 -17.06 4.26
C ARG A 70 3.88 -15.79 3.73
N LEU A 71 3.17 -15.92 2.61
CA LEU A 71 2.51 -14.82 1.92
C LEU A 71 1.01 -14.91 2.14
N TYR A 72 0.41 -13.80 2.55
CA TYR A 72 -1.02 -13.66 2.76
C TYR A 72 -1.56 -12.52 1.92
N GLY A 73 -2.74 -12.69 1.34
CA GLY A 73 -3.45 -11.65 0.60
C GLY A 73 -4.91 -11.60 1.02
N CYS A 74 -5.47 -10.40 1.19
CA CYS A 74 -6.89 -10.23 1.40
C CYS A 74 -7.48 -9.07 0.63
N ASP A 75 -8.76 -9.19 0.29
CA ASP A 75 -9.56 -8.17 -0.36
C ASP A 75 -11.01 -8.26 0.13
N ILE A 76 -11.81 -7.22 -0.07
CA ILE A 76 -13.23 -7.21 0.32
C ILE A 76 -14.05 -8.25 -0.46
N SER A 77 -13.52 -8.73 -1.60
CA SER A 77 -14.12 -9.82 -2.37
C SER A 77 -13.05 -10.72 -3.00
N SER A 78 -13.38 -11.99 -3.22
CA SER A 78 -12.51 -12.92 -3.95
C SER A 78 -12.61 -12.79 -5.47
N ALA A 79 -13.37 -11.83 -5.99
CA ALA A 79 -13.71 -11.75 -7.41
C ALA A 79 -12.50 -11.53 -8.34
N GLN A 80 -11.42 -10.97 -7.79
CA GLN A 80 -10.19 -10.71 -8.54
C GLN A 80 -9.08 -11.70 -8.23
N PHE A 81 -9.25 -12.58 -7.24
CA PHE A 81 -8.19 -13.52 -6.86
C PHE A 81 -7.79 -14.41 -8.05
N PRO A 82 -6.50 -14.72 -8.20
CA PRO A 82 -6.06 -15.73 -9.15
C PRO A 82 -6.72 -17.10 -8.87
N PRO A 83 -6.74 -17.99 -9.86
CA PRO A 83 -7.12 -19.39 -9.66
C PRO A 83 -6.33 -20.03 -8.50
N GLU A 84 -6.99 -20.93 -7.76
CA GLU A 84 -6.46 -21.58 -6.57
C GLU A 84 -5.16 -22.35 -6.86
N GLU A 85 -5.02 -22.87 -8.08
CA GLU A 85 -3.82 -23.58 -8.53
C GLU A 85 -2.58 -22.68 -8.47
N ILE A 86 -2.72 -21.40 -8.89
CA ILE A 86 -1.62 -20.44 -8.89
C ILE A 86 -1.23 -20.07 -7.45
N THR A 87 -2.21 -19.81 -6.60
CA THR A 87 -1.95 -19.45 -5.20
C THR A 87 -1.35 -20.62 -4.43
N SER A 88 -1.82 -21.85 -4.68
CA SER A 88 -1.33 -23.06 -4.02
C SER A 88 0.09 -23.42 -4.44
N GLU A 89 0.43 -23.30 -5.73
CA GLU A 89 1.79 -23.52 -6.24
C GLU A 89 2.81 -22.60 -5.54
N LEU A 90 2.41 -21.36 -5.26
CA LEU A 90 3.26 -20.36 -4.61
C LEU A 90 3.13 -20.31 -3.08
N GLY A 91 2.32 -21.18 -2.48
CA GLY A 91 2.07 -21.18 -1.03
C GLY A 91 1.42 -19.89 -0.51
N ILE A 92 0.68 -19.17 -1.35
CA ILE A 92 -0.01 -17.92 -1.00
C ILE A 92 -1.36 -18.24 -0.36
N THR A 93 -1.58 -17.75 0.85
CA THR A 93 -2.88 -17.87 1.53
C THR A 93 -3.75 -16.66 1.22
N VAL A 94 -4.93 -16.88 0.64
CA VAL A 94 -5.89 -15.81 0.33
C VAL A 94 -7.14 -15.91 1.19
N PHE A 95 -7.71 -14.77 1.55
CA PHE A 95 -8.97 -14.71 2.30
C PHE A 95 -9.75 -13.43 2.02
N VAL A 96 -11.07 -13.47 2.18
CA VAL A 96 -11.93 -12.30 2.06
C VAL A 96 -11.96 -11.56 3.40
N HIS A 97 -11.64 -10.27 3.39
CA HIS A 97 -11.69 -9.42 4.58
C HIS A 97 -11.99 -7.96 4.25
N ASP A 98 -12.95 -7.38 4.96
CA ASP A 98 -13.17 -5.93 4.97
C ASP A 98 -12.20 -5.28 5.95
N ILE A 99 -11.18 -4.62 5.41
CA ILE A 99 -10.13 -3.93 6.18
C ILE A 99 -10.65 -2.75 7.02
N THR A 100 -11.88 -2.28 6.78
CA THR A 100 -12.55 -1.28 7.64
C THR A 100 -13.09 -1.90 8.93
N THR A 101 -13.05 -3.22 9.04
CA THR A 101 -13.36 -3.99 10.25
C THR A 101 -12.08 -4.54 10.91
N PRO A 102 -12.09 -4.78 12.24
CA PRO A 102 -10.95 -5.38 12.92
C PRO A 102 -10.59 -6.76 12.34
N PHE A 103 -9.30 -7.03 12.18
CA PHE A 103 -8.83 -8.36 11.85
C PHE A 103 -9.02 -9.34 13.03
N PRO A 104 -9.11 -10.65 12.75
CA PRO A 104 -9.16 -11.69 13.78
C PRO A 104 -8.01 -11.59 14.78
N GLU A 105 -8.25 -11.95 16.04
CA GLU A 105 -7.25 -11.83 17.12
C GLU A 105 -5.95 -12.58 16.82
N GLU A 106 -6.06 -13.74 16.17
CA GLU A 106 -4.95 -14.60 15.76
C GLU A 106 -4.01 -13.98 14.70
N MET A 107 -4.46 -12.92 14.03
CA MET A 107 -3.69 -12.19 13.01
C MET A 107 -3.05 -10.91 13.54
N LYS A 108 -3.39 -10.50 14.77
CA LYS A 108 -2.85 -9.25 15.32
C LYS A 108 -1.40 -9.43 15.71
N ARG A 109 -0.55 -8.49 15.27
CA ARG A 109 0.89 -8.47 15.55
C ARG A 109 1.61 -9.75 15.10
N THR A 110 1.18 -10.36 14.00
CA THR A 110 1.83 -11.57 13.47
C THR A 110 2.58 -11.36 12.17
N PHE A 111 2.49 -10.19 11.55
CA PHE A 111 3.07 -9.91 10.24
C PHE A 111 4.29 -9.00 10.37
N ASP A 112 5.38 -9.38 9.73
CA ASP A 112 6.63 -8.60 9.70
C ASP A 112 6.53 -7.47 8.67
N LEU A 113 5.74 -7.69 7.62
CA LEU A 113 5.52 -6.76 6.52
C LEU A 113 4.03 -6.73 6.17
N VAL A 114 3.46 -5.53 6.13
CA VAL A 114 2.12 -5.30 5.60
C VAL A 114 2.24 -4.36 4.41
N ASN A 115 1.68 -4.75 3.28
CA ASN A 115 1.63 -3.95 2.06
C ASN A 115 0.19 -3.50 1.79
N MET A 116 0.06 -2.26 1.35
CA MET A 116 -1.21 -1.60 1.05
C MET A 116 -1.04 -0.69 -0.17
N ARG A 117 -1.95 -0.79 -1.15
CA ARG A 117 -1.84 -0.02 -2.40
C ARG A 117 -3.17 0.56 -2.84
N LEU A 118 -3.14 1.83 -3.29
CA LEU A 118 -4.25 2.51 -3.98
C LEU A 118 -5.58 2.56 -3.22
N LEU A 119 -5.54 2.46 -1.88
CA LEU A 119 -6.74 2.47 -1.05
C LEU A 119 -7.37 3.85 -0.93
N VAL A 120 -6.64 4.91 -1.26
CA VAL A 120 -7.17 6.28 -1.28
C VAL A 120 -8.44 6.42 -2.14
N LEU A 121 -8.56 5.59 -3.17
CA LEU A 121 -9.71 5.57 -4.07
C LEU A 121 -10.90 4.79 -3.53
N ALA A 122 -10.68 3.86 -2.62
CA ALA A 122 -11.69 2.94 -2.12
C ALA A 122 -12.26 3.35 -0.75
N LEU A 123 -11.59 4.26 -0.03
CA LEU A 123 -11.98 4.65 1.32
C LEU A 123 -12.75 5.97 1.34
N SER A 124 -13.66 6.11 2.30
CA SER A 124 -14.34 7.36 2.65
C SER A 124 -13.67 8.02 3.87
N GLU A 125 -13.96 9.30 4.12
CA GLU A 125 -13.41 10.10 5.25
C GLU A 125 -13.65 9.45 6.62
N GLN A 126 -14.66 8.59 6.73
CA GLN A 126 -15.06 7.91 7.96
C GLN A 126 -14.28 6.62 8.24
N GLY A 127 -13.36 6.23 7.34
CA GLY A 127 -12.60 4.99 7.44
C GLY A 127 -11.76 4.93 8.71
N ARG A 128 -12.18 4.13 9.69
CA ARG A 128 -11.37 3.73 10.87
C ARG A 128 -10.17 2.84 10.50
N LEU A 129 -9.76 2.87 9.24
CA LEU A 129 -8.71 2.06 8.64
C LEU A 129 -7.43 2.12 9.46
N HIS A 130 -7.03 3.33 9.86
CA HIS A 130 -5.80 3.54 10.60
C HIS A 130 -5.78 2.75 11.92
N GLN A 131 -6.91 2.65 12.62
CA GLN A 131 -7.00 1.90 13.89
C GLN A 131 -6.94 0.39 13.68
N ASN A 132 -7.44 -0.11 12.55
CA ASN A 132 -7.47 -1.54 12.27
C ASN A 132 -6.15 -2.02 11.68
N LEU A 133 -5.59 -1.29 10.71
CA LEU A 133 -4.28 -1.60 10.15
C LEU A 133 -3.19 -1.52 11.22
N MET A 134 -3.19 -0.49 12.07
CA MET A 134 -2.23 -0.40 13.19
C MET A 134 -2.41 -1.47 14.27
N LYS A 135 -3.52 -2.23 14.27
CA LYS A 135 -3.70 -3.40 15.16
C LYS A 135 -3.21 -4.70 14.52
N VAL A 136 -3.17 -4.77 13.20
CA VAL A 136 -2.55 -5.87 12.46
C VAL A 136 -1.03 -5.70 12.44
N HIS A 137 -0.59 -4.43 12.33
CA HIS A 137 0.80 -3.97 12.35
C HIS A 137 1.35 -3.83 13.78
N VAL A 138 2.65 -3.90 14.05
CA VAL A 138 3.44 -5.15 14.18
C VAL A 138 3.78 -5.30 15.68
N GLU A 139 4.33 -6.45 16.05
CA GLU A 139 5.37 -6.49 17.09
C GLU A 139 6.39 -5.32 16.91
N PRO A 140 7.14 -4.94 17.94
CA PRO A 140 8.19 -3.94 17.78
C PRO A 140 9.14 -4.29 16.62
N GLY A 141 9.11 -3.52 15.52
CA GLY A 141 10.09 -3.61 14.42
C GLY A 141 9.58 -3.94 12.99
N GLY A 142 8.29 -4.24 12.77
CA GLY A 142 7.83 -4.56 11.41
C GLY A 142 7.37 -3.38 10.54
N LEU A 143 7.21 -3.65 9.24
CA LEU A 143 7.26 -2.68 8.14
C LEU A 143 5.91 -2.48 7.45
N LEU A 144 5.42 -1.24 7.34
CA LEU A 144 4.19 -0.92 6.62
C LEU A 144 4.52 -0.23 5.31
N LEU A 145 4.28 -0.92 4.19
CA LEU A 145 4.42 -0.37 2.86
C LEU A 145 3.10 0.22 2.38
N ILE A 146 3.15 1.49 1.98
CA ILE A 146 1.99 2.23 1.48
C ILE A 146 2.34 2.81 0.12
N TYR A 147 1.69 2.29 -0.93
CA TYR A 147 1.79 2.84 -2.27
C TYR A 147 0.49 3.53 -2.64
N GLU A 148 0.50 4.85 -2.56
CA GLU A 148 -0.64 5.66 -2.93
C GLU A 148 -0.34 6.55 -4.12
N ALA A 149 -1.40 6.96 -4.81
CA ALA A 149 -1.30 7.99 -5.82
C ALA A 149 -0.90 9.30 -5.14
N ASP A 150 0.31 9.77 -5.44
CA ASP A 150 0.72 11.12 -5.09
C ASP A 150 0.16 12.09 -6.13
N THR A 151 -1.02 12.63 -5.87
CA THR A 151 -1.71 13.56 -6.78
C THR A 151 -1.14 14.97 -6.73
N ARG A 152 0.09 15.18 -6.22
CA ARG A 152 0.78 16.47 -6.37
C ARG A 152 0.97 16.77 -7.86
N TYR A 153 0.07 17.60 -8.37
CA TYR A 153 -0.04 18.01 -9.77
C TYR A 153 1.31 18.36 -10.40
N VAL A 154 1.83 17.48 -11.25
CA VAL A 154 2.95 17.83 -12.13
C VAL A 154 2.34 18.46 -13.38
N ARG A 155 2.25 19.79 -13.41
CA ARG A 155 1.98 20.52 -14.67
C ARG A 155 3.24 20.39 -15.53
N SER A 156 3.09 19.95 -16.78
CA SER A 156 4.21 19.61 -17.69
C SER A 156 5.11 20.78 -18.11
N SER A 157 4.95 21.99 -17.56
CA SER A 157 5.69 23.18 -18.02
C SER A 157 5.98 24.27 -16.98
N GLY A 158 5.78 24.04 -15.67
CA GLY A 158 5.95 25.10 -14.65
C GLY A 158 6.97 24.77 -13.56
N LYS A 159 7.93 25.68 -13.31
CA LYS A 159 8.84 25.63 -12.14
C LYS A 159 8.04 25.34 -10.87
N GLN A 160 8.33 24.22 -10.21
CA GLN A 160 7.75 23.84 -8.92
C GLN A 160 8.21 24.84 -7.85
N ALA A 161 7.40 25.86 -7.57
CA ALA A 161 7.42 26.47 -6.25
C ALA A 161 6.55 25.60 -5.35
N ALA A 162 7.06 25.21 -4.18
CA ALA A 162 6.31 24.57 -3.12
C ALA A 162 5.16 25.51 -2.69
N ARG A 163 4.03 25.45 -3.39
CA ARG A 163 2.81 26.17 -3.01
C ARG A 163 2.10 25.34 -1.95
N LYS A 164 1.67 26.00 -0.87
CA LYS A 164 0.67 25.47 0.05
C LYS A 164 -0.53 24.97 -0.77
N PHE A 165 -1.02 23.79 -0.44
CA PHE A 165 -2.13 23.17 -1.12
C PHE A 165 -3.37 24.06 -0.96
N GLU A 166 -3.82 24.69 -2.05
CA GLU A 166 -5.10 25.37 -2.06
C GLU A 166 -6.15 24.29 -2.36
N ALA A 167 -7.06 24.06 -1.41
CA ALA A 167 -8.11 23.02 -1.49
C ALA A 167 -9.04 23.14 -2.73
N ARG A 168 -8.86 24.18 -3.55
CA ARG A 168 -9.63 24.48 -4.75
C ARG A 168 -8.72 25.00 -5.85
N VAL A 169 -7.76 24.19 -6.30
CA VAL A 169 -7.16 24.47 -7.61
C VAL A 169 -8.23 24.18 -8.67
N PRO A 170 -8.67 25.17 -9.47
CA PRO A 170 -9.64 24.94 -10.52
C PRO A 170 -9.09 23.90 -11.49
N LEU A 171 -9.88 22.87 -11.77
CA LEU A 171 -9.55 21.86 -12.76
C LEU A 171 -9.41 22.54 -14.12
N ASP A 172 -8.30 22.27 -14.80
CA ASP A 172 -8.12 22.69 -16.19
C ASP A 172 -8.89 21.70 -17.08
N GLU A 173 -10.18 21.97 -17.31
CA GLU A 173 -11.05 21.16 -18.18
C GLU A 173 -10.50 21.06 -19.62
N ASN A 174 -9.60 21.97 -19.99
CA ASN A 174 -8.95 22.03 -21.29
C ASN A 174 -7.56 21.39 -21.29
N ALA A 175 -7.19 20.64 -20.25
CA ALA A 175 -5.94 19.91 -20.19
C ALA A 175 -5.78 19.01 -21.45
N SER A 176 -4.77 19.33 -22.25
CA SER A 176 -4.49 18.62 -23.50
C SER A 176 -3.70 17.33 -23.28
N ASP A 177 -3.05 17.17 -22.12
CA ASP A 177 -2.26 15.98 -21.80
C ASP A 177 -3.04 14.98 -20.92
N TRP A 178 -2.78 13.69 -21.15
CA TRP A 178 -3.47 12.59 -20.46
C TRP A 178 -3.21 12.56 -18.96
N MET A 179 -2.06 13.08 -18.51
CA MET A 179 -1.63 13.03 -17.13
C MET A 179 -2.42 14.05 -16.30
N SER A 180 -2.59 15.26 -16.82
CA SER A 180 -3.48 16.28 -16.26
C SER A 180 -4.94 15.83 -16.22
N ARG A 181 -5.44 15.13 -17.25
CA ARG A 181 -6.80 14.55 -17.24
C ARG A 181 -6.96 13.45 -16.18
N THR A 182 -5.96 12.58 -16.05
CA THR A 182 -5.96 11.52 -15.02
C THR A 182 -5.97 12.12 -13.63
N ASN A 183 -5.14 13.14 -13.38
CA ASN A 183 -5.13 13.88 -12.12
C ASN A 183 -6.49 14.51 -11.81
N ALA A 184 -7.17 15.06 -12.83
CA ALA A 184 -8.51 15.63 -12.67
C ALA A 184 -9.55 14.58 -12.28
N VAL A 185 -9.55 13.40 -12.92
CA VAL A 185 -10.45 12.29 -12.58
C VAL A 185 -10.21 11.78 -11.16
N MET A 186 -8.94 11.64 -10.78
CA MET A 186 -8.55 11.19 -9.44
C MET A 186 -8.98 12.21 -8.39
N GLN A 187 -8.72 13.50 -8.61
CA GLN A 187 -9.16 14.57 -7.72
C GLN A 187 -10.68 14.56 -7.55
N ARG A 188 -11.43 14.42 -8.65
CA ARG A 188 -12.88 14.38 -8.62
C ARG A 188 -13.41 13.16 -7.87
N SER A 189 -12.80 11.99 -8.08
CA SER A 189 -13.19 10.77 -7.37
C SER A 189 -12.97 10.93 -5.86
N CYS A 190 -11.82 11.46 -5.46
CA CYS A 190 -11.53 11.72 -4.06
C CYS A 190 -12.47 12.78 -3.44
N MET A 191 -12.70 13.91 -4.11
CA MET A 191 -13.56 14.98 -3.59
C MET A 191 -15.05 14.67 -3.65
N ASP A 192 -15.56 14.32 -4.83
CA ASP A 192 -16.99 14.29 -5.11
C ASP A 192 -17.60 12.96 -4.64
N VAL A 193 -16.84 11.86 -4.72
CA VAL A 193 -17.33 10.52 -4.34
C VAL A 193 -16.94 10.20 -2.90
N ASN A 194 -15.67 10.40 -2.55
CA ASN A 194 -15.15 9.95 -1.25
C ASN A 194 -15.21 11.04 -0.17
N GLY A 195 -15.38 12.31 -0.55
CA GLY A 195 -15.56 13.44 0.36
C GLY A 195 -14.27 14.07 0.89
N PHE A 196 -13.09 13.69 0.40
CA PHE A 196 -11.81 14.25 0.88
C PHE A 196 -10.74 14.29 -0.21
N ILE A 197 -9.93 15.36 -0.23
CA ILE A 197 -8.61 15.31 -0.89
C ILE A 197 -7.63 15.03 0.22
N PRO A 198 -7.13 13.81 0.30
CA PRO A 198 -6.11 13.59 1.27
C PRO A 198 -4.83 14.23 0.71
N GLU A 199 -4.10 14.94 1.56
CA GLU A 199 -2.64 14.91 1.49
C GLU A 199 -2.22 13.45 1.77
N SER A 200 -2.67 12.49 0.94
CA SER A 200 -2.88 11.06 1.25
C SER A 200 -1.72 10.44 1.90
N VAL A 201 -0.58 10.62 1.31
CA VAL A 201 0.60 9.95 1.81
C VAL A 201 1.01 10.52 3.18
N LEU A 202 0.95 11.84 3.35
CA LEU A 202 1.37 12.51 4.58
C LEU A 202 0.35 12.33 5.71
N GLN A 203 -0.95 12.46 5.41
CA GLN A 203 -2.00 12.30 6.40
C GLN A 203 -2.24 10.84 6.75
N ILE A 204 -2.16 9.89 5.80
CA ILE A 204 -2.20 8.45 6.14
C ILE A 204 -1.04 8.12 7.08
N ALA A 205 0.19 8.59 6.79
CA ALA A 205 1.31 8.41 7.70
C ALA A 205 1.05 9.03 9.10
N CYS A 206 0.48 10.23 9.16
CA CYS A 206 0.10 10.87 10.43
C CYS A 206 -1.04 10.15 11.16
N LEU A 207 -2.02 9.57 10.47
CA LEU A 207 -3.15 8.83 11.07
C LEU A 207 -2.70 7.48 11.65
N LEU A 208 -1.56 6.98 11.19
CA LEU A 208 -0.93 5.74 11.63
C LEU A 208 0.07 5.96 12.79
N CYS A 209 0.37 7.20 13.19
CA CYS A 209 1.25 7.55 14.31
C CYS A 209 0.44 7.95 15.56
#